data_AF-A0B9J0-F1
#
_entry.id   AF-A0B9J0-F1
#
_cell.length_a   1.000
_cell.length_b   1.000
_cell.length_c   1.000
_cell.angle_alpha   90.00
_cell.angle_beta   90.00
_cell.angle_gamma   90.00
#
_symmetry.space_group_name_H-M   'P 1'
#
loop_
_entity.id
_entity.type
_entity.pdbx_description
1 polymer ?
#
loop_
_entity_poly.entity_id
_entity_poly.type
_entity_poly.pdbx_seq_one_letter_code
_entity_poly.pdbx_strand_id
1 'polypeptide(L)'
;MKGAYFLLAFLAIGMILSVPPISAYDFTLEIFGNANMDDAINEEDVAYIQGILNNEDKVTEFADANYDGKIDSNDIDQIEAIIHNEEKELTLLDSAGRVATIKMPIKRIVAINRNGAETLRTLKASDRIIGISDSALNDKSYFPEFREDQSIGSAKTPDIEKILNLDPDLVIYYGTQWTTDYEIIRDTLNKTDPTISIIGLDCYKPDTYIEDVIKLGYIVGRVTEAYEFASWYEDKINTINNVVKQIPDDAKPRVYEGGRSDFYQTGGLGSQSHNVIVMAGGKNIFDDLSGEAITIDPESVVERNPEFIIWKISNIGGYTLDKNETVKFQEKLLCWITI
;
A
#
# COMPACT_ATOMS: atom_id res chain seq x y z
N MET A 1 -58.76 -0.56 -46.77
CA MET A 1 -58.85 0.28 -45.56
C MET A 1 -58.41 -0.60 -44.40
N LYS A 2 -57.16 -0.46 -43.94
CA LYS A 2 -56.78 0.21 -42.66
C LYS A 2 -57.52 -0.42 -41.47
N GLY A 3 -56.92 -1.01 -40.45
CA GLY A 3 -55.57 -1.13 -39.88
C GLY A 3 -55.77 -1.86 -38.52
N ALA A 4 -54.82 -2.14 -37.64
CA ALA A 4 -53.38 -2.14 -37.61
C ALA A 4 -53.03 -3.10 -36.45
N TYR A 5 -52.14 -4.08 -36.69
CA TYR A 5 -51.57 -4.92 -35.63
C TYR A 5 -50.44 -4.13 -34.97
N PHE A 6 -50.54 -3.86 -33.67
CA PHE A 6 -49.42 -3.36 -32.87
C PHE A 6 -48.75 -4.55 -32.19
N LEU A 7 -47.65 -5.03 -32.79
CA LEU A 7 -46.72 -5.98 -32.18
C LEU A 7 -45.70 -5.16 -31.38
N LEU A 8 -45.78 -5.19 -30.05
CA LEU A 8 -44.76 -4.63 -29.16
C LEU A 8 -43.60 -5.62 -29.07
N ALA A 9 -42.56 -5.38 -29.87
CA ALA A 9 -41.27 -6.04 -29.72
C ALA A 9 -40.51 -5.38 -28.55
N PHE A 10 -40.34 -6.12 -27.45
CA PHE A 10 -39.40 -5.75 -26.39
C PHE A 10 -37.98 -6.10 -26.87
N LEU A 11 -37.30 -5.11 -27.43
CA LEU A 11 -35.85 -5.12 -27.63
C LEU A 11 -35.20 -4.84 -26.27
N ALA A 12 -34.79 -5.91 -25.58
CA ALA A 12 -33.91 -5.80 -24.43
C ALA A 12 -32.51 -5.46 -24.94
N ILE A 13 -32.22 -4.15 -25.03
CA ILE A 13 -30.86 -3.65 -25.23
C ILE A 13 -30.17 -3.80 -23.88
N GLY A 14 -29.34 -4.84 -23.75
CA GLY A 14 -28.39 -4.94 -22.65
C GLY A 14 -27.42 -3.77 -22.74
N MET A 15 -27.50 -2.84 -21.79
CA MET A 15 -26.39 -1.93 -21.50
C MET A 15 -25.28 -2.78 -20.87
N ILE A 16 -24.38 -3.28 -21.70
CA ILE A 16 -23.02 -3.58 -21.24
C ILE A 16 -22.42 -2.20 -20.95
N LEU A 17 -22.31 -1.85 -19.67
CA LEU A 17 -21.46 -0.76 -19.23
C LEU A 17 -20.02 -1.23 -19.43
N SER A 18 -19.52 -1.15 -20.67
CA SER A 18 -18.09 -1.22 -20.92
C SER A 18 -17.49 0.09 -20.41
N VAL A 19 -17.02 0.07 -19.17
CA VAL A 19 -16.08 1.08 -18.69
C VAL A 19 -14.80 0.85 -19.51
N PRO A 20 -14.28 1.85 -20.23
CA PRO A 20 -12.97 1.68 -20.87
C PRO A 20 -11.91 1.64 -19.77
N PRO A 21 -10.93 0.73 -19.78
CA PRO A 21 -9.71 0.95 -19.02
C PRO A 21 -8.94 2.03 -19.79
N ILE A 22 -9.19 3.28 -19.46
CA ILE A 22 -8.13 4.26 -19.58
C ILE A 22 -7.28 3.99 -18.35
N SER A 23 -6.07 3.48 -18.53
CA SER A 23 -5.02 3.39 -17.50
C SER A 23 -5.14 4.64 -16.63
N ALA A 24 -5.69 4.45 -15.43
CA ALA A 24 -6.05 5.53 -14.52
C ALA A 24 -4.82 5.93 -13.72
N TYR A 25 -3.89 5.00 -13.52
CA TYR A 25 -2.68 5.21 -12.76
C TYR A 25 -1.40 5.09 -13.59
N ASP A 26 -0.42 5.92 -13.27
CA ASP A 26 0.92 5.92 -13.87
C ASP A 26 1.83 4.86 -13.21
N PHE A 27 1.36 3.61 -13.14
CA PHE A 27 2.16 2.46 -12.70
C PHE A 27 1.70 1.18 -13.44
N THR A 28 2.61 0.20 -13.55
CA THR A 28 2.28 -1.16 -14.02
C THR A 28 1.94 -2.02 -12.82
N LEU A 29 0.78 -2.66 -12.80
CA LEU A 29 0.40 -3.58 -11.75
C LEU A 29 1.26 -4.84 -11.80
N GLU A 30 2.14 -5.06 -10.82
CA GLU A 30 3.09 -6.18 -10.84
C GLU A 30 2.49 -7.50 -10.33
N ILE A 31 1.41 -7.97 -10.96
CA ILE A 31 0.80 -9.28 -10.75
C ILE A 31 0.94 -10.10 -12.03
N PHE A 32 1.42 -11.34 -11.91
CA PHE A 32 1.47 -12.26 -13.04
C PHE A 32 0.05 -12.58 -13.51
N GLY A 33 -0.24 -12.24 -14.77
CA GLY A 33 -1.58 -12.13 -15.33
C GLY A 33 -1.88 -10.76 -15.93
N ASN A 34 -1.15 -9.71 -15.54
CA ASN A 34 -1.17 -8.39 -16.19
C ASN A 34 -0.30 -8.39 -17.46
N ALA A 35 -0.74 -9.16 -18.46
CA ALA A 35 0.00 -9.40 -19.68
C ALA A 35 0.24 -8.12 -20.49
N ASN A 36 -0.72 -7.19 -20.51
CA ASN A 36 -0.60 -5.94 -21.26
C ASN A 36 0.23 -4.85 -20.52
N MET A 37 0.63 -5.13 -19.27
CA MET A 37 1.43 -4.26 -18.39
C MET A 37 0.75 -2.93 -18.01
N ASP A 38 -0.58 -2.91 -17.95
CA ASP A 38 -1.36 -1.76 -17.49
C ASP A 38 -1.55 -1.77 -15.95
N ASP A 39 -2.58 -1.10 -15.45
CA ASP A 39 -2.88 -0.97 -14.03
C ASP A 39 -3.95 -1.96 -13.51
N ALA A 40 -4.42 -2.92 -14.31
CA ALA A 40 -5.51 -3.82 -13.94
C ALA A 40 -5.56 -5.15 -14.72
N ILE A 41 -5.71 -6.28 -14.02
CA ILE A 41 -5.99 -7.57 -14.68
C ILE A 41 -7.44 -7.62 -15.18
N ASN A 42 -7.61 -7.76 -16.49
CA ASN A 42 -8.91 -7.77 -17.18
C ASN A 42 -8.88 -8.51 -18.53
N GLU A 43 -9.98 -8.44 -19.30
CA GLU A 43 -10.13 -9.11 -20.61
C GLU A 43 -9.09 -8.68 -21.66
N GLU A 44 -8.51 -7.49 -21.51
CA GLU A 44 -7.44 -7.01 -22.38
C GLU A 44 -6.15 -7.83 -22.19
N ASP A 45 -5.89 -8.37 -21.00
CA ASP A 45 -4.78 -9.28 -20.76
C ASP A 45 -4.97 -10.62 -21.45
N VAL A 46 -6.20 -11.15 -21.42
CA VAL A 46 -6.56 -12.37 -22.16
C VAL A 46 -6.31 -12.16 -23.66
N ALA A 47 -6.77 -11.03 -24.21
CA ALA A 47 -6.52 -10.68 -25.60
C ALA A 47 -5.02 -10.53 -25.90
N TYR A 48 -4.25 -9.96 -24.97
CA TYR A 48 -2.81 -9.80 -25.11
C TYR A 48 -2.07 -11.14 -25.16
N ILE A 49 -2.42 -12.09 -24.29
CA ILE A 49 -1.87 -13.45 -24.35
C ILE A 49 -2.19 -14.11 -25.70
N GLN A 50 -3.43 -13.99 -26.19
CA GLN A 50 -3.79 -14.51 -27.52
C GLN A 50 -2.93 -13.89 -28.63
N GLY A 51 -2.66 -12.59 -28.55
CA GLY A 51 -1.74 -11.88 -29.45
C GLY A 51 -0.32 -12.43 -29.39
N ILE A 52 0.21 -12.72 -28.20
CA ILE A 52 1.52 -13.38 -28.02
C ILE A 52 1.52 -14.75 -28.71
N LEU A 53 0.49 -15.58 -28.49
CA LEU A 53 0.39 -16.92 -29.08
C LEU A 53 0.28 -16.89 -30.61
N ASN A 54 -0.31 -15.84 -31.16
CA ASN A 54 -0.41 -15.59 -32.60
C ASN A 54 0.84 -14.92 -33.19
N ASN A 55 1.85 -14.58 -32.38
CA ASN A 55 3.03 -13.78 -32.75
C ASN A 55 2.70 -12.37 -33.24
N GLU A 56 1.61 -11.80 -32.75
CA GLU A 56 1.17 -10.42 -33.03
C GLU A 56 1.73 -9.45 -31.98
N ASP A 57 1.82 -9.92 -30.73
CA ASP A 57 2.35 -9.16 -29.59
C ASP A 57 3.65 -9.74 -29.05
N LYS A 58 4.37 -8.93 -28.25
CA LYS A 58 5.62 -9.34 -27.62
C LYS A 58 5.36 -9.94 -26.25
N VAL A 59 6.18 -10.92 -25.88
CA VAL A 59 6.21 -11.45 -24.52
C VAL A 59 6.59 -10.33 -23.53
N THR A 60 5.81 -10.20 -22.47
CA THR A 60 5.99 -9.26 -21.36
C THR A 60 6.37 -10.00 -20.08
N GLU A 61 6.81 -9.26 -19.06
CA GLU A 61 7.28 -9.81 -17.78
C GLU A 61 6.19 -10.56 -17.00
N PHE A 62 4.95 -10.09 -17.08
CA PHE A 62 3.81 -10.62 -16.32
C PHE A 62 2.87 -11.50 -17.17
N ALA A 63 3.28 -11.91 -18.37
CA ALA A 63 2.46 -12.75 -19.26
C ALA A 63 2.33 -14.21 -18.82
N ASP A 64 3.30 -14.73 -18.06
CA ASP A 64 3.26 -16.09 -17.48
C ASP A 64 2.42 -16.06 -16.20
N ALA A 65 1.09 -16.06 -16.36
CA ALA A 65 0.12 -15.82 -15.31
C ALA A 65 0.09 -16.96 -14.28
N ASN A 66 0.29 -18.21 -14.73
CA ASN A 66 0.34 -19.37 -13.84
C ASN A 66 1.75 -19.63 -13.26
N TYR A 67 2.74 -18.85 -13.72
CA TYR A 67 4.14 -18.88 -13.28
C TYR A 67 4.81 -20.25 -13.47
N ASP A 68 4.50 -20.96 -14.55
CA ASP A 68 5.05 -22.28 -14.87
C ASP A 68 6.30 -22.25 -15.80
N GLY A 69 6.68 -21.05 -16.24
CA GLY A 69 7.82 -20.79 -17.12
C GLY A 69 7.47 -20.83 -18.60
N LYS A 70 6.19 -20.86 -18.97
CA LYS A 70 5.71 -20.86 -20.36
C LYS A 70 4.56 -19.87 -20.51
N ILE A 71 4.35 -19.46 -21.76
CA ILE A 71 3.19 -18.66 -22.14
C ILE A 71 2.37 -19.50 -23.10
N ASP A 72 1.22 -19.99 -22.63
CA ASP A 72 0.30 -20.86 -23.35
C ASP A 72 -1.17 -20.60 -22.96
N SER A 73 -2.08 -21.51 -23.34
CA SER A 73 -3.51 -21.35 -23.04
C SER A 73 -3.84 -21.43 -21.55
N ASN A 74 -2.97 -22.02 -20.73
CA ASN A 74 -3.19 -22.11 -19.28
C ASN A 74 -3.05 -20.73 -18.61
N ASP A 75 -2.31 -19.80 -19.20
CA ASP A 75 -2.22 -18.42 -18.71
C ASP A 75 -3.55 -17.68 -18.91
N ILE A 76 -4.22 -17.94 -20.04
CA ILE A 76 -5.58 -17.42 -20.29
C ILE A 76 -6.53 -17.94 -19.21
N ASP A 77 -6.52 -19.26 -18.96
CA ASP A 77 -7.37 -19.88 -17.93
C ASP A 77 -7.11 -19.30 -16.53
N GLN A 78 -5.84 -18.99 -16.22
CA GLN A 78 -5.45 -18.37 -14.96
C GLN A 78 -5.89 -16.90 -14.86
N ILE A 79 -5.73 -16.10 -15.91
CA ILE A 79 -6.21 -14.70 -15.96
C ILE A 79 -7.72 -14.65 -15.79
N GLU A 80 -8.45 -15.50 -16.50
CA GLU A 80 -9.90 -15.66 -16.38
C GLU A 80 -10.30 -16.02 -14.94
N ALA A 81 -9.57 -16.93 -14.29
CA ALA A 81 -9.81 -17.27 -12.89
C ALA A 81 -9.59 -16.06 -11.97
N ILE A 82 -8.57 -15.23 -12.20
CA ILE A 82 -8.30 -14.00 -11.42
C ILE A 82 -9.44 -12.99 -11.61
N ILE A 83 -9.89 -12.76 -12.84
CA ILE A 83 -10.99 -11.82 -13.17
C ILE A 83 -12.28 -12.22 -12.42
N HIS A 84 -12.54 -13.52 -12.33
CA HIS A 84 -13.72 -14.07 -11.67
C HIS A 84 -13.54 -14.35 -10.17
N ASN A 85 -12.35 -14.11 -9.61
CA ASN A 85 -11.99 -14.39 -8.21
C ASN A 85 -12.18 -15.89 -7.86
N GLU A 86 -11.75 -16.77 -8.75
CA GLU A 86 -11.82 -18.23 -8.65
C GLU A 86 -10.44 -18.91 -8.65
N GLU A 87 -9.36 -18.14 -8.76
CA GLU A 87 -7.98 -18.59 -8.77
C GLU A 87 -7.62 -19.38 -7.51
N LYS A 88 -6.68 -20.32 -7.65
CA LYS A 88 -6.17 -21.15 -6.54
C LYS A 88 -4.84 -20.67 -6.01
N GLU A 89 -4.09 -19.98 -6.85
CA GLU A 89 -2.85 -19.32 -6.50
C GLU A 89 -2.81 -17.97 -7.23
N LEU A 90 -2.18 -16.98 -6.61
CA LEU A 90 -1.93 -15.66 -7.19
C LEU A 90 -0.45 -15.33 -7.04
N THR A 91 0.25 -15.13 -8.16
CA THR A 91 1.68 -14.81 -8.16
C THR A 91 1.88 -13.32 -8.46
N LEU A 92 2.73 -12.65 -7.68
CA LEU A 92 2.99 -11.22 -7.82
C LEU A 92 4.37 -10.83 -7.30
N LEU A 93 4.81 -9.61 -7.62
CA LEU A 93 5.97 -9.00 -6.99
C LEU A 93 5.58 -8.30 -5.68
N ASP A 94 6.34 -8.55 -4.63
CA ASP A 94 6.25 -7.82 -3.38
C ASP A 94 6.95 -6.45 -3.47
N SER A 95 6.86 -5.59 -2.45
CA SER A 95 7.43 -4.23 -2.54
C SER A 95 8.97 -4.19 -2.59
N ALA A 96 9.65 -5.34 -2.46
CA ALA A 96 11.10 -5.48 -2.65
C ALA A 96 11.45 -6.11 -4.01
N GLY A 97 10.47 -6.32 -4.90
CA GLY A 97 10.65 -6.95 -6.21
C GLY A 97 10.84 -8.46 -6.14
N ARG A 98 10.46 -9.11 -5.04
CA ARG A 98 10.54 -10.57 -4.90
C ARG A 98 9.23 -11.19 -5.38
N VAL A 99 9.33 -12.28 -6.13
CA VAL A 99 8.16 -13.07 -6.53
C VAL A 99 7.60 -13.79 -5.30
N ALA A 100 6.29 -13.65 -5.08
CA ALA A 100 5.53 -14.37 -4.06
C ALA A 100 4.30 -15.02 -4.70
N THR A 101 4.10 -16.31 -4.42
CA THR A 101 2.89 -17.05 -4.82
C THR A 101 2.01 -17.28 -3.60
N ILE A 102 0.80 -16.74 -3.66
CA ILE A 102 -0.18 -16.73 -2.57
C ILE A 102 -1.24 -17.77 -2.82
N LYS A 103 -1.44 -18.69 -1.89
CA LYS A 103 -2.47 -19.73 -1.98
C LYS A 103 -3.84 -19.14 -1.64
N MET A 104 -4.82 -19.40 -2.48
CA MET A 104 -6.15 -18.80 -2.41
C MET A 104 -7.22 -19.86 -2.07
N PRO A 105 -8.32 -19.49 -1.39
CA PRO A 105 -8.69 -18.16 -0.91
C PRO A 105 -8.15 -17.84 0.50
N ILE A 106 -7.85 -16.56 0.78
CA ILE A 106 -7.39 -16.09 2.09
C ILE A 106 -8.55 -15.81 3.05
N LYS A 107 -8.54 -16.51 4.20
CA LYS A 107 -9.53 -16.38 5.28
C LYS A 107 -8.90 -15.97 6.61
N ARG A 108 -7.62 -16.28 6.82
CA ARG A 108 -6.89 -16.10 8.08
C ARG A 108 -5.58 -15.37 7.81
N ILE A 109 -5.48 -14.14 8.28
CA ILE A 109 -4.33 -13.27 8.03
C ILE A 109 -3.62 -12.95 9.34
N VAL A 110 -2.29 -13.07 9.33
CA VAL A 110 -1.44 -12.45 10.34
C VAL A 110 -0.80 -11.21 9.74
N ALA A 111 -1.09 -10.03 10.29
CA ALA A 111 -0.56 -8.76 9.82
C ALA A 111 0.56 -8.26 10.72
N ILE A 112 1.81 -8.56 10.35
CA ILE A 112 3.00 -8.05 11.05
C ILE A 112 3.20 -6.57 10.71
N ASN A 113 2.97 -6.20 9.45
CA ASN A 113 2.96 -4.81 9.03
C ASN A 113 1.69 -4.09 9.51
N ARG A 114 1.86 -3.11 10.42
CA ARG A 114 0.76 -2.25 10.89
C ARG A 114 0.06 -1.53 9.74
N ASN A 115 0.80 -1.05 8.75
CA ASN A 115 0.23 -0.35 7.60
C ASN A 115 -0.52 -1.32 6.69
N GLY A 116 -0.04 -2.57 6.57
CA GLY A 116 -0.79 -3.64 5.91
C GLY A 116 -2.13 -3.94 6.60
N ALA A 117 -2.15 -4.00 7.94
CA ALA A 117 -3.39 -4.13 8.72
C ALA A 117 -4.34 -2.95 8.50
N GLU A 118 -3.80 -1.74 8.41
CA GLU A 118 -4.57 -0.53 8.09
C GLU A 118 -5.19 -0.59 6.69
N THR A 119 -4.41 -0.99 5.69
CA THR A 119 -4.92 -1.18 4.32
C THR A 119 -5.99 -2.27 4.25
N LEU A 120 -5.82 -3.40 4.94
CA LEU A 120 -6.85 -4.43 5.03
C LEU A 120 -8.15 -3.90 5.63
N ARG A 121 -8.08 -3.02 6.62
CA ARG A 121 -9.26 -2.35 7.17
C ARG A 121 -9.91 -1.43 6.15
N THR A 122 -9.14 -0.65 5.40
CA THR A 122 -9.63 0.16 4.28
C THR A 122 -10.39 -0.69 3.26
N LEU A 123 -9.86 -1.88 2.95
CA LEU A 123 -10.46 -2.86 2.06
C LEU A 123 -11.60 -3.68 2.68
N LYS A 124 -12.04 -3.34 3.90
CA LYS A 124 -13.12 -4.06 4.63
C LYS A 124 -12.81 -5.56 4.78
N ALA A 125 -11.56 -5.89 5.07
CA ALA A 125 -11.04 -7.25 5.28
C ALA A 125 -10.37 -7.44 6.65
N SER A 126 -10.56 -6.49 7.58
CA SER A 126 -10.00 -6.56 8.93
C SER A 126 -10.56 -7.73 9.75
N ASP A 127 -11.74 -8.25 9.40
CA ASP A 127 -12.36 -9.43 10.02
C ASP A 127 -11.60 -10.74 9.77
N ARG A 128 -10.70 -10.75 8.78
CA ARG A 128 -9.84 -11.90 8.47
C ARG A 128 -8.52 -11.88 9.25
N ILE A 129 -8.21 -10.79 9.94
CA ILE A 129 -6.97 -10.67 10.73
C ILE A 129 -7.17 -11.44 12.03
N ILE A 130 -6.27 -12.39 12.29
CA ILE A 130 -6.28 -13.27 13.47
C ILE A 130 -5.04 -13.10 14.36
N GLY A 131 -4.10 -12.26 13.93
CA GLY A 131 -2.89 -11.93 14.68
C GLY A 131 -2.28 -10.65 14.14
N ILE A 132 -1.76 -9.81 15.04
CA ILE A 132 -1.26 -8.49 14.69
C ILE A 132 -0.03 -8.12 15.51
N SER A 133 0.83 -7.26 14.96
CA SER A 133 2.04 -6.82 15.65
C SER A 133 1.78 -5.93 16.86
N ASP A 134 2.75 -5.89 17.78
CA ASP A 134 2.73 -5.03 18.95
C ASP A 134 2.50 -3.55 18.59
N SER A 135 3.02 -3.09 17.46
CA SER A 135 2.89 -1.70 17.03
C SER A 135 1.44 -1.33 16.69
N ALA A 136 0.66 -2.27 16.17
CA ALA A 136 -0.75 -2.06 15.92
C ALA A 136 -1.60 -2.31 17.19
N LEU A 137 -1.31 -3.39 17.93
CA LEU A 137 -2.06 -3.77 19.13
C LEU A 137 -1.98 -2.71 20.24
N ASN A 138 -0.83 -2.04 20.36
CA ASN A 138 -0.64 -0.97 21.34
C ASN A 138 -1.43 0.31 20.99
N ASP A 139 -1.87 0.48 19.74
CA ASP A 139 -2.65 1.63 19.28
C ASP A 139 -4.17 1.36 19.38
N LYS A 140 -4.63 0.98 20.58
CA LYS A 140 -5.99 0.50 20.85
C LYS A 140 -7.12 1.49 20.51
N SER A 141 -6.80 2.76 20.34
CA SER A 141 -7.78 3.77 19.96
C SER A 141 -7.87 3.93 18.45
N TYR A 142 -6.77 3.68 17.74
CA TYR A 142 -6.77 3.63 16.29
C TYR A 142 -7.30 2.30 15.76
N PHE A 143 -6.93 1.19 16.40
CA PHE A 143 -7.39 -0.17 16.10
C PHE A 143 -8.21 -0.76 17.25
N PRO A 144 -9.41 -0.23 17.54
CA PRO A 144 -10.26 -0.80 18.58
C PRO A 144 -10.71 -2.23 18.29
N GLU A 145 -10.80 -2.62 17.02
CA GLU A 145 -11.20 -3.94 16.54
C GLU A 145 -10.21 -5.05 16.90
N PHE A 146 -8.91 -4.74 17.00
CA PHE A 146 -7.87 -5.76 17.27
C PHE A 146 -7.55 -5.93 18.75
N ARG A 147 -8.33 -5.32 19.66
CA ARG A 147 -8.02 -5.30 21.11
C ARG A 147 -7.94 -6.68 21.75
N GLU A 148 -8.70 -7.62 21.23
CA GLU A 148 -8.78 -9.00 21.72
C GLU A 148 -7.89 -9.96 20.91
N ASP A 149 -7.22 -9.47 19.86
CA ASP A 149 -6.34 -10.28 19.02
C ASP A 149 -5.03 -10.60 19.72
N GLN A 150 -4.38 -11.66 19.25
CA GLN A 150 -3.10 -12.10 19.78
C GLN A 150 -1.96 -11.25 19.21
N SER A 151 -1.11 -10.72 20.08
CA SER A 151 0.19 -10.15 19.67
C SER A 151 1.08 -11.26 19.11
N ILE A 152 1.58 -11.03 17.90
CA ILE A 152 2.62 -11.86 17.27
C ILE A 152 4.04 -11.28 17.46
N GLY A 153 4.22 -10.35 18.41
CA GLY A 153 5.48 -9.65 18.65
C GLY A 153 5.71 -8.47 17.71
N SER A 154 6.98 -8.12 17.48
CA SER A 154 7.37 -6.98 16.65
C SER A 154 7.92 -7.44 15.30
N ALA A 155 7.96 -6.55 14.30
CA ALA A 155 8.58 -6.84 13.01
C ALA A 155 10.11 -7.06 13.06
N LYS A 156 10.77 -6.82 14.19
CA LYS A 156 12.19 -7.20 14.39
C LYS A 156 12.36 -8.52 15.13
N THR A 157 11.31 -8.92 15.85
CA THR A 157 11.32 -10.09 16.73
C THR A 157 9.93 -10.73 16.70
N PRO A 158 9.49 -11.26 15.55
CA PRO A 158 8.18 -11.89 15.44
C PRO A 158 8.19 -13.22 16.22
N ASP A 159 7.07 -13.52 16.86
CA ASP A 159 6.86 -14.76 17.60
C ASP A 159 6.34 -15.84 16.65
N ILE A 160 7.29 -16.55 16.01
CA ILE A 160 6.98 -17.54 14.97
C ILE A 160 6.13 -18.70 15.52
N GLU A 161 6.36 -19.13 16.76
CA GLU A 161 5.54 -20.19 17.38
C GLU A 161 4.09 -19.76 17.53
N LYS A 162 3.83 -18.52 17.96
CA LYS A 162 2.45 -17.98 17.96
C LYS A 162 1.85 -17.89 16.57
N ILE A 163 2.62 -17.44 15.59
CA ILE A 163 2.14 -17.34 14.20
C ILE A 163 1.72 -18.71 13.68
N LEU A 164 2.52 -19.75 13.90
CA LEU A 164 2.18 -21.12 13.50
C LEU A 164 0.95 -21.66 14.25
N ASN A 165 0.84 -21.38 15.55
CA ASN A 165 -0.32 -21.79 16.36
C ASN A 165 -1.63 -21.11 15.94
N LEU A 166 -1.53 -19.95 15.28
CA LEU A 166 -2.67 -19.25 14.72
C LEU A 166 -3.16 -19.86 13.41
N ASP A 167 -2.44 -20.80 12.78
CA ASP A 167 -2.85 -21.47 11.54
C ASP A 167 -3.32 -20.47 10.44
N PRO A 168 -2.49 -19.49 10.04
CA PRO A 168 -2.88 -18.49 9.03
C PRO A 168 -2.74 -19.01 7.60
N ASP A 169 -3.55 -18.49 6.68
CA ASP A 169 -3.36 -18.69 5.24
C ASP A 169 -2.27 -17.74 4.69
N LEU A 170 -2.17 -16.53 5.27
CA LEU A 170 -1.28 -15.48 4.82
C LEU A 170 -0.64 -14.71 5.97
N VAL A 171 0.67 -14.46 5.84
CA VAL A 171 1.41 -13.50 6.67
C VAL A 171 1.76 -12.27 5.82
N ILE A 172 1.35 -11.08 6.27
CA ILE A 172 1.73 -9.80 5.65
C ILE A 172 2.86 -9.17 6.45
N TYR A 173 3.99 -8.96 5.79
CA TYR A 173 5.20 -8.35 6.34
C TYR A 173 5.54 -7.03 5.63
N TYR A 174 6.55 -6.33 6.14
CA TYR A 174 7.19 -5.21 5.43
C TYR A 174 8.01 -5.74 4.24
N GLY A 175 7.91 -5.07 3.09
CA GLY A 175 8.64 -5.46 1.89
C GLY A 175 10.11 -5.10 1.99
N THR A 176 10.40 -3.82 2.26
CA THR A 176 11.76 -3.27 2.18
C THR A 176 12.40 -2.95 3.52
N GLN A 177 11.64 -3.01 4.62
CA GLN A 177 12.19 -2.94 5.98
C GLN A 177 12.37 -4.33 6.57
N TRP A 178 13.44 -4.49 7.38
CA TRP A 178 13.73 -5.75 8.08
C TRP A 178 13.78 -6.95 7.12
N THR A 179 14.39 -6.76 5.95
CA THR A 179 14.45 -7.78 4.89
C THR A 179 15.11 -9.06 5.36
N THR A 180 16.18 -8.99 6.15
CA THR A 180 16.79 -10.19 6.76
C THR A 180 15.80 -10.95 7.64
N ASP A 181 15.03 -10.25 8.49
CA ASP A 181 14.04 -10.86 9.38
C ASP A 181 12.89 -11.47 8.57
N TYR A 182 12.47 -10.81 7.49
CA TYR A 182 11.51 -11.35 6.52
C TYR A 182 11.96 -12.68 5.93
N GLU A 183 13.20 -12.76 5.45
CA GLU A 183 13.73 -13.99 4.84
C GLU A 183 13.79 -15.13 5.87
N ILE A 184 14.17 -14.84 7.12
CA ILE A 184 14.19 -15.82 8.21
C ILE A 184 12.79 -16.36 8.48
N ILE A 185 11.78 -15.49 8.62
CA ILE A 185 10.41 -15.96 8.88
C ILE A 185 9.86 -16.71 7.67
N ARG A 186 10.06 -16.22 6.43
CA ARG A 186 9.64 -16.92 5.21
C ARG A 186 10.20 -18.32 5.14
N ASP A 187 11.52 -18.46 5.34
CA ASP A 187 12.18 -19.76 5.28
C ASP A 187 11.72 -20.70 6.39
N THR A 188 11.41 -20.16 7.57
CA THR A 188 10.91 -20.94 8.70
C THR A 188 9.48 -21.43 8.48
N LEU A 189 8.60 -20.55 8.00
CA LEU A 189 7.22 -20.89 7.64
C LEU A 189 7.22 -21.93 6.52
N ASN A 190 7.94 -21.70 5.42
CA ASN A 190 7.99 -22.63 4.30
C ASN A 190 8.51 -24.03 4.67
N LYS A 191 9.46 -24.13 5.62
CA LYS A 191 9.96 -25.42 6.12
C LYS A 191 8.99 -26.13 7.06
N THR A 192 8.20 -25.37 7.82
CA THR A 192 7.35 -25.90 8.88
C THR A 192 5.95 -26.22 8.36
N ASP A 193 5.38 -25.30 7.61
CA ASP A 193 4.10 -25.43 6.94
C ASP A 193 4.10 -24.64 5.62
N PRO A 194 4.35 -25.31 4.48
CA PRO A 194 4.38 -24.68 3.17
C PRO A 194 2.98 -24.26 2.68
N THR A 195 1.91 -24.53 3.42
CA THR A 195 0.56 -24.02 3.09
C THR A 195 0.37 -22.56 3.47
N ILE A 196 1.19 -22.05 4.39
CA ILE A 196 1.17 -20.65 4.83
C ILE A 196 1.93 -19.79 3.80
N SER A 197 1.23 -18.89 3.12
CA SER A 197 1.84 -17.90 2.25
C SER A 197 2.37 -16.70 3.05
N ILE A 198 3.38 -16.01 2.52
CA ILE A 198 3.91 -14.78 3.09
C ILE A 198 4.23 -13.78 1.99
N ILE A 199 3.93 -12.51 2.23
CA ILE A 199 4.23 -11.41 1.30
C ILE A 199 4.76 -10.18 2.03
N GLY A 200 5.74 -9.52 1.43
CA GLY A 200 6.31 -8.27 1.93
C GLY A 200 5.73 -7.05 1.21
N LEU A 201 4.69 -6.43 1.75
CA LEU A 201 4.13 -5.18 1.23
C LEU A 201 4.41 -4.03 2.19
N ASP A 202 4.90 -2.89 1.71
CA ASP A 202 5.27 -1.76 2.57
C ASP A 202 4.03 -1.00 3.08
N CYS A 203 3.07 -0.70 2.20
CA CYS A 203 1.83 0.00 2.52
C CYS A 203 2.02 1.39 3.18
N TYR A 204 3.21 1.99 3.11
CA TYR A 204 3.50 3.29 3.74
C TYR A 204 4.24 4.27 2.83
N LYS A 205 4.77 3.82 1.69
CA LYS A 205 5.53 4.66 0.76
C LYS A 205 4.56 5.33 -0.20
N PRO A 206 4.46 6.67 -0.25
CA PRO A 206 3.50 7.35 -1.10
C PRO A 206 3.53 6.91 -2.57
N ASP A 207 4.73 6.70 -3.12
CA ASP A 207 4.95 6.37 -4.53
C ASP A 207 4.41 4.99 -4.92
N THR A 208 4.42 4.01 -4.00
CA THR A 208 3.99 2.62 -4.26
C THR A 208 2.72 2.24 -3.51
N TYR A 209 2.15 3.16 -2.73
CA TYR A 209 1.07 2.83 -1.81
C TYR A 209 -0.20 2.35 -2.53
N ILE A 210 -0.53 2.98 -3.66
CA ILE A 210 -1.73 2.63 -4.42
C ILE A 210 -1.62 1.23 -5.01
N GLU A 211 -0.45 0.88 -5.54
CA GLU A 211 -0.20 -0.46 -6.04
C GLU A 211 -0.28 -1.50 -4.90
N ASP A 212 0.32 -1.22 -3.74
CA ASP A 212 0.21 -2.11 -2.56
C ASP A 212 -1.27 -2.33 -2.15
N VAL A 213 -2.11 -1.29 -2.24
CA VAL A 213 -3.56 -1.39 -1.97
C VAL A 213 -4.26 -2.28 -2.99
N ILE A 214 -3.94 -2.12 -4.28
CA ILE A 214 -4.53 -2.92 -5.37
C ILE A 214 -4.09 -4.38 -5.26
N LYS A 215 -2.79 -4.65 -5.03
CA LYS A 215 -2.26 -5.99 -4.76
C LYS A 215 -3.00 -6.66 -3.60
N LEU A 216 -3.21 -5.95 -2.48
CA LEU A 216 -4.02 -6.47 -1.37
C LEU A 216 -5.49 -6.68 -1.76
N GLY A 217 -6.06 -5.81 -2.59
CA GLY A 217 -7.40 -5.96 -3.16
C GLY A 217 -7.58 -7.29 -3.89
N TYR A 218 -6.63 -7.66 -4.76
CA TYR A 218 -6.62 -8.97 -5.42
C TYR A 218 -6.46 -10.11 -4.40
N ILE A 219 -5.48 -10.03 -3.48
CA ILE A 219 -5.21 -11.07 -2.47
C ILE A 219 -6.41 -11.37 -1.56
N VAL A 220 -7.26 -10.38 -1.26
CA VAL A 220 -8.42 -10.57 -0.37
C VAL A 220 -9.78 -10.60 -1.08
N GLY A 221 -9.81 -10.54 -2.42
CA GLY A 221 -11.05 -10.51 -3.20
C GLY A 221 -11.89 -9.27 -2.90
N ARG A 222 -11.23 -8.10 -2.90
CA ARG A 222 -11.76 -6.75 -2.64
C ARG A 222 -11.23 -5.76 -3.68
N VAL A 223 -11.12 -6.20 -4.93
CA VAL A 223 -10.57 -5.42 -6.05
C VAL A 223 -11.38 -4.14 -6.26
N THR A 224 -12.72 -4.21 -6.21
CA THR A 224 -13.58 -3.03 -6.32
C THR A 224 -13.28 -2.00 -5.23
N GLU A 225 -13.23 -2.40 -3.96
CA GLU A 225 -12.90 -1.48 -2.86
C GLU A 225 -11.49 -0.90 -2.98
N ALA A 226 -10.53 -1.67 -3.52
CA ALA A 226 -9.17 -1.19 -3.75
C ALA A 226 -9.14 -0.07 -4.81
N TYR A 227 -9.81 -0.25 -5.95
CA TYR A 227 -9.88 0.78 -6.98
C TYR A 227 -10.72 1.99 -6.57
N GLU A 228 -11.77 1.82 -5.76
CA GLU A 228 -12.53 2.93 -5.16
C GLU A 228 -11.61 3.79 -4.26
N PHE A 229 -10.82 3.14 -3.40
CA PHE A 229 -9.87 3.85 -2.55
C PHE A 229 -8.76 4.52 -3.36
N ALA A 230 -8.21 3.82 -4.35
CA ALA A 230 -7.15 4.33 -5.20
C ALA A 230 -7.60 5.60 -5.93
N SER A 231 -8.82 5.60 -6.47
CA SER A 231 -9.40 6.78 -7.15
C SER A 231 -9.60 7.94 -6.18
N TRP A 232 -10.09 7.68 -4.96
CA TRP A 232 -10.21 8.70 -3.93
C TRP A 232 -8.85 9.30 -3.54
N TYR A 233 -7.84 8.45 -3.33
CA TYR A 233 -6.51 8.88 -2.93
C TYR A 233 -5.87 9.73 -4.02
N GLU A 234 -5.97 9.29 -5.28
CA GLU A 234 -5.47 10.03 -6.43
C GLU A 234 -6.15 11.41 -6.56
N ASP A 235 -7.46 11.51 -6.39
CA ASP A 235 -8.17 12.80 -6.37
C ASP A 235 -7.60 13.77 -5.33
N LYS A 236 -7.24 13.27 -4.14
CA LYS A 236 -6.60 14.09 -3.09
C LYS A 236 -5.19 14.52 -3.46
N ILE A 237 -4.37 13.60 -3.98
CA ILE A 237 -3.01 13.93 -4.41
C ILE A 237 -3.03 14.91 -5.59
N ASN A 238 -3.93 14.72 -6.56
CA ASN A 238 -4.10 15.63 -7.69
C ASN A 238 -4.59 17.02 -7.25
N THR A 239 -5.45 17.09 -6.24
CA THR A 239 -5.85 18.37 -5.63
C THR A 239 -4.64 19.13 -5.07
N ILE A 240 -3.74 18.44 -4.37
CA ILE A 240 -2.51 19.03 -3.81
C ILE A 240 -1.57 19.44 -4.95
N ASN A 241 -1.27 18.53 -5.88
CA ASN A 241 -0.36 18.77 -7.00
C ASN A 241 -0.81 19.93 -7.88
N ASN A 242 -2.12 20.09 -8.10
CA ASN A 242 -2.67 21.21 -8.87
C ASN A 242 -2.39 22.58 -8.24
N VAL A 243 -2.26 22.65 -6.92
CA VAL A 243 -1.86 23.86 -6.19
C VAL A 243 -0.34 24.01 -6.19
N VAL A 244 0.37 22.95 -5.80
CA VAL A 244 1.83 22.98 -5.61
C VAL A 244 2.59 23.29 -6.89
N LYS A 245 2.15 22.76 -8.05
CA LYS A 245 2.81 23.02 -9.35
C LYS A 245 2.77 24.48 -9.79
N GLN A 246 1.91 25.30 -9.18
CA GLN A 246 1.80 26.73 -9.47
C GLN A 246 2.77 27.57 -8.63
N ILE A 247 3.45 26.97 -7.63
CA ILE A 247 4.39 27.66 -6.74
C ILE A 247 5.76 27.71 -7.42
N PRO A 248 6.29 28.91 -7.76
CA PRO A 248 7.65 29.05 -8.25
C PRO A 248 8.69 28.52 -7.26
N ASP A 249 9.81 27.98 -7.75
CA ASP A 249 10.85 27.39 -6.88
C ASP A 249 11.42 28.38 -5.86
N ASP A 250 11.52 29.66 -6.20
CA ASP A 250 11.98 30.74 -5.30
C ASP A 250 10.92 31.18 -4.29
N ALA A 251 9.66 30.79 -4.50
CA ALA A 251 8.54 31.05 -3.60
C ALA A 251 8.19 29.86 -2.70
N LYS A 252 8.85 28.69 -2.87
CA LYS A 252 8.64 27.53 -2.00
C LYS A 252 9.09 27.85 -0.57
N PRO A 253 8.23 27.69 0.44
CA PRO A 253 8.59 28.03 1.81
C PRO A 253 9.68 27.10 2.34
N ARG A 254 10.61 27.64 3.11
CA ARG A 254 11.63 26.86 3.81
C ARG A 254 10.99 26.09 4.97
N VAL A 255 11.09 24.77 4.96
CA VAL A 255 10.47 23.90 5.96
C VAL A 255 11.54 23.08 6.68
N TYR A 256 11.44 23.05 8.00
CA TYR A 256 12.16 22.12 8.86
C TYR A 256 11.18 21.10 9.44
N GLU A 257 11.50 19.82 9.34
CA GLU A 257 10.81 18.77 10.10
C GLU A 257 11.74 18.18 11.15
N GLY A 258 11.34 18.31 12.42
CA GLY A 258 11.99 17.72 13.56
C GLY A 258 11.42 16.33 13.88
N GLY A 259 12.31 15.39 14.13
CA GLY A 259 12.05 13.97 14.27
C GLY A 259 11.21 13.60 15.48
N ARG A 260 10.71 12.34 15.45
CA ARG A 260 9.75 11.83 16.44
C ARG A 260 10.35 11.68 17.85
N SER A 261 11.58 11.17 17.91
CA SER A 261 12.32 10.86 19.14
C SER A 261 13.17 12.03 19.63
N ASP A 262 13.70 12.82 18.70
CA ASP A 262 14.53 13.99 18.96
C ASP A 262 14.17 15.07 17.93
N PHE A 263 13.91 16.28 18.42
CA PHE A 263 13.60 17.42 17.56
C PHE A 263 14.75 17.70 16.60
N TYR A 264 16.01 17.59 17.06
CA TYR A 264 17.21 17.86 16.27
C TYR A 264 17.66 16.66 15.41
N GLN A 265 16.79 15.66 15.25
CA GLN A 265 16.95 14.63 14.25
C GLN A 265 16.02 14.93 13.07
N THR A 266 16.54 15.00 11.84
CA THR A 266 15.76 15.35 10.65
C THR A 266 16.11 14.43 9.48
N GLY A 267 15.37 14.53 8.38
CA GLY A 267 15.64 13.77 7.15
C GLY A 267 16.24 14.64 6.06
N GLY A 268 17.30 14.15 5.40
CA GLY A 268 17.94 14.81 4.26
C GLY A 268 17.27 14.46 2.92
N LEU A 269 17.92 14.78 1.80
CA LEU A 269 17.47 14.44 0.45
C LEU A 269 17.06 12.96 0.34
N GLY A 270 15.88 12.73 -0.25
CA GLY A 270 15.32 11.39 -0.48
C GLY A 270 14.75 10.69 0.76
N SER A 271 14.85 11.29 1.95
CA SER A 271 14.18 10.75 3.16
C SER A 271 12.66 10.88 3.09
N GLN A 272 11.95 10.11 3.93
CA GLN A 272 10.50 10.25 4.06
C GLN A 272 10.09 11.68 4.44
N SER A 273 10.80 12.31 5.37
CA SER A 273 10.56 13.70 5.78
C SER A 273 10.73 14.68 4.61
N HIS A 274 11.80 14.52 3.83
CA HIS A 274 12.03 15.34 2.64
C HIS A 274 10.90 15.17 1.62
N ASN A 275 10.52 13.93 1.31
CA ASN A 275 9.50 13.66 0.29
C ASN A 275 8.16 14.29 0.66
N VAL A 276 7.71 14.16 1.92
CA VAL A 276 6.45 14.77 2.38
C VAL A 276 6.51 16.30 2.31
N ILE A 277 7.64 16.92 2.66
CA ILE A 277 7.81 18.39 2.54
C ILE A 277 7.69 18.82 1.08
N VAL A 278 8.38 18.12 0.16
CA VAL A 278 8.39 18.46 -1.27
C VAL A 278 7.01 18.23 -1.90
N MET A 279 6.35 17.11 -1.57
CA MET A 279 4.98 16.82 -2.00
C MET A 279 3.97 17.89 -1.55
N ALA A 280 4.20 18.50 -0.39
CA ALA A 280 3.39 19.61 0.11
C ALA A 280 3.78 20.99 -0.48
N GLY A 281 4.78 21.05 -1.36
CA GLY A 281 5.26 22.27 -2.00
C GLY A 281 6.28 23.09 -1.20
N GLY A 282 6.82 22.52 -0.13
CA GLY A 282 7.90 23.13 0.65
C GLY A 282 9.29 22.82 0.11
N LYS A 283 10.27 23.56 0.60
CA LYS A 283 11.70 23.28 0.43
C LYS A 283 12.27 22.79 1.77
N ASN A 284 12.71 21.53 1.82
CA ASN A 284 13.40 21.02 3.00
C ASN A 284 14.70 21.79 3.20
N ILE A 285 14.88 22.42 4.36
CA ILE A 285 16.08 23.22 4.63
C ILE A 285 17.36 22.38 4.75
N PHE A 286 17.28 21.04 4.86
CA PHE A 286 18.41 20.10 4.90
C PHE A 286 18.47 19.18 3.66
N ASP A 287 17.98 19.65 2.51
CA ASP A 287 18.04 18.94 1.22
C ASP A 287 19.46 18.77 0.64
N ASP A 288 20.47 19.36 1.28
CA ASP A 288 21.90 19.18 0.98
C ASP A 288 22.52 17.96 1.70
N LEU A 289 21.83 17.39 2.68
CA LEU A 289 22.26 16.19 3.40
C LEU A 289 21.57 14.94 2.84
N SER A 290 21.97 13.75 3.28
CA SER A 290 21.34 12.49 2.86
C SER A 290 21.17 11.54 4.03
N GLY A 291 20.03 10.84 4.09
CA GLY A 291 19.69 9.90 5.17
C GLY A 291 18.36 10.20 5.86
N GLU A 292 17.78 9.18 6.48
CA GLU A 292 16.45 9.22 7.12
C GLU A 292 16.43 9.83 8.53
N ALA A 293 17.55 9.77 9.26
CA ALA A 293 17.61 10.13 10.68
C ALA A 293 18.94 10.81 11.02
N ILE A 294 19.13 12.01 10.49
CA ILE A 294 20.34 12.81 10.62
C ILE A 294 20.24 13.69 11.86
N THR A 295 21.18 13.53 12.80
CA THR A 295 21.31 14.45 13.92
C THR A 295 21.99 15.73 13.45
N ILE A 296 21.37 16.88 13.73
CA ILE A 296 21.87 18.20 13.37
C ILE A 296 22.14 19.03 14.63
N ASP A 297 22.90 20.10 14.45
CA ASP A 297 23.20 21.07 15.49
C ASP A 297 22.07 22.13 15.56
N PRO A 298 21.59 22.53 16.76
CA PRO A 298 20.51 23.50 16.90
C PRO A 298 20.76 24.81 16.17
N GLU A 299 22.00 25.32 16.20
CA GLU A 299 22.41 26.55 15.53
C GLU A 299 22.25 26.44 14.02
N SER A 300 22.41 25.24 13.44
CA SER A 300 22.15 25.00 12.01
C SER A 300 20.68 25.23 11.63
N VAL A 301 19.73 24.97 12.53
CA VAL A 301 18.30 25.28 12.28
C VAL A 301 18.08 26.79 12.28
N VAL A 302 18.69 27.50 13.23
CA VAL A 302 18.61 28.97 13.33
C VAL A 302 19.22 29.64 12.10
N GLU A 303 20.41 29.22 11.68
CA GLU A 303 21.12 29.75 10.52
C GLU A 303 20.34 29.53 9.21
N ARG A 304 19.72 28.36 9.06
CA ARG A 304 18.92 28.03 7.87
C ARG A 304 17.52 28.68 7.87
N ASN A 305 17.12 29.26 9.01
CA ASN A 305 15.97 30.16 9.15
C ASN A 305 14.69 29.64 8.46
N PRO A 306 14.12 28.49 8.91
CA PRO A 306 12.90 27.94 8.32
C PRO A 306 11.71 28.88 8.53
N GLU A 307 10.81 28.91 7.56
CA GLU A 307 9.52 29.61 7.66
C GLU A 307 8.48 28.75 8.40
N PHE A 308 8.57 27.43 8.24
CA PHE A 308 7.72 26.47 8.93
C PHE A 308 8.56 25.43 9.66
N ILE A 309 8.15 25.14 10.90
CA ILE A 309 8.70 24.04 11.71
C ILE A 309 7.59 23.04 11.95
N ILE A 310 7.82 21.80 11.51
CA ILE A 310 6.93 20.66 11.75
C ILE A 310 7.57 19.80 12.81
N TRP A 311 6.88 19.61 13.94
CA TRP A 311 7.35 18.72 14.99
C TRP A 311 6.54 17.42 15.00
N LYS A 312 7.19 16.30 14.69
CA LYS A 312 6.59 14.97 14.87
C LYS A 312 6.48 14.65 16.35
N ILE A 313 5.27 14.67 16.86
CA ILE A 313 4.99 14.52 18.28
C ILE A 313 4.24 13.20 18.53
N SER A 314 4.69 12.45 19.55
CA SER A 314 4.03 11.24 20.05
C SER A 314 3.51 11.46 21.46
N ASN A 315 2.43 10.77 21.83
CA ASN A 315 1.96 10.60 23.23
C ASN A 315 1.49 11.87 23.97
N ILE A 316 1.38 13.00 23.28
CA ILE A 316 0.83 14.26 23.82
C ILE A 316 -0.24 14.90 22.90
N GLY A 317 -0.72 14.13 21.92
CA GLY A 317 -1.81 14.42 20.97
C GLY A 317 -2.31 13.11 20.34
N GLY A 318 -3.46 13.12 19.65
CA GLY A 318 -3.97 11.97 18.88
C GLY A 318 -5.40 11.55 19.24
N TYR A 319 -5.85 10.41 18.69
CA TYR A 319 -7.23 9.89 18.85
C TYR A 319 -7.68 9.64 20.30
N THR A 320 -6.74 9.61 21.24
CA THR A 320 -6.98 9.36 22.68
C THR A 320 -7.21 10.63 23.50
N LEU A 321 -6.97 11.82 22.95
CA LEU A 321 -7.01 13.08 23.68
C LEU A 321 -8.14 13.97 23.16
N ASP A 322 -8.80 14.72 24.05
CA ASP A 322 -9.77 15.72 23.64
C ASP A 322 -9.05 16.78 22.79
N LYS A 323 -9.62 17.14 21.64
CA LYS A 323 -9.05 18.14 20.73
C LYS A 323 -8.80 19.50 21.40
N ASN A 324 -9.51 19.80 22.49
CA ASN A 324 -9.36 21.03 23.26
C ASN A 324 -8.37 20.90 24.42
N GLU A 325 -7.93 19.69 24.77
CA GLU A 325 -6.97 19.42 25.83
C GLU A 325 -5.52 19.57 25.32
N THR A 326 -5.08 20.83 25.19
CA THR A 326 -3.76 21.17 24.62
C THR A 326 -2.66 21.35 25.65
N VAL A 327 -2.93 21.13 26.95
CA VAL A 327 -2.00 21.43 28.05
C VAL A 327 -0.64 20.74 27.87
N LYS A 328 -0.63 19.42 27.62
CA LYS A 328 0.62 18.66 27.41
C LYS A 328 1.40 19.12 26.18
N PHE A 329 0.69 19.54 25.13
CA PHE A 329 1.30 20.10 23.94
C PHE A 329 1.93 21.46 24.23
N GLN A 330 1.23 22.34 24.96
CA GLN A 330 1.74 23.64 25.39
C GLN A 330 2.95 23.50 26.30
N GLU A 331 2.95 22.59 27.27
CA GLU A 331 4.09 22.32 28.15
C GLU A 331 5.33 21.91 27.35
N LYS A 332 5.17 20.99 26.38
CA LYS A 332 6.28 20.54 25.53
C LYS A 332 6.77 21.64 24.59
N LEU A 333 5.87 22.50 24.08
CA LEU A 333 6.23 23.67 23.28
C LEU A 333 6.99 24.71 24.11
N LEU A 334 6.57 24.95 25.36
CA LEU A 334 7.21 25.92 26.26
C LEU A 334 8.64 25.51 26.63
N CYS A 335 8.88 24.21 26.86
CA CYS A 335 10.24 23.68 27.06
C CYS A 335 11.17 23.94 25.86
N TRP A 336 10.62 24.14 24.66
CA TRP A 336 11.38 24.42 23.46
C TRP A 336 11.66 25.92 23.27
N ILE A 337 10.68 26.79 23.53
CA ILE A 337 10.81 28.26 23.38
C ILE A 337 11.76 28.88 24.43
N THR A 338 12.05 28.17 25.53
CA THR A 338 12.89 28.68 26.63
C THR A 338 14.38 28.28 26.54
N ILE A 339 14.81 27.64 25.45
CA ILE A 339 16.22 27.34 25.14
C ILE A 339 16.71 28.33 24.09
#